data_AF-K2A985-F1
#
_entry.id   AF-K2A985-F1
#
_cell.length_a   1.000
_cell.length_b   1.000
_cell.length_c   1.000
_cell.angle_alpha   90.00
_cell.angle_beta   90.00
_cell.angle_gamma   90.00
#
_symmetry.space_group_name_H-M   'P 1'
#
loop_
_entity.id
_entity.type
_entity.pdbx_description
1 polymer ?
#
loop_
_entity_poly.entity_id
_entity_poly.type
_entity_poly.pdbx_seq_one_letter_code
_entity_poly.pdbx_strand_id
1 'polypeptide(L)'
;VTLLRSQGVLSISSSFDIAVIVMIATAGTIFLMWLGELITEKGIGNGVSLIIFAGIVSGLPTGLSKLFLTFDPTQIFIYIGLLVVTIVTISGVVMVTEGQRNIPVSYAKRVRGDNTYGGSSSHLPLRVNQAGVIPIIFAMSIMLFPGMIATFLMKASTPFIANSALFVNNLFQNQVFYSSMYFVLIVMFTYFYTAVVFDPVKIAENLQKQGGYIPGIRPGKTTADFLYKIMNRITLTGSIFLGIIAVLPFIVQGVTNIQSLQIGGTGILIVVSVVIETIKQIEGQLVMRDYEGF
;
A
#
# COMPACT_ATOMS: atom_id res chain seq x y z
N VAL A 1 -8.68 -21.29 -10.08
CA VAL A 1 -9.57 -22.42 -10.46
C VAL A 1 -9.49 -23.61 -9.49
N THR A 2 -8.30 -24.12 -9.17
CA THR A 2 -8.10 -25.19 -8.17
C THR A 2 -8.49 -24.80 -6.74
N LEU A 3 -8.30 -23.53 -6.34
CA LEU A 3 -8.81 -22.98 -5.07
C LEU A 3 -10.36 -22.96 -5.02
N LEU A 4 -11.00 -22.53 -6.10
CA LEU A 4 -12.47 -22.56 -6.26
C LEU A 4 -13.02 -23.99 -6.29
N ARG A 5 -12.25 -24.95 -6.84
CA ARG A 5 -12.53 -26.39 -6.79
C ARG A 5 -12.37 -26.95 -5.37
N SER A 6 -11.40 -26.47 -4.59
CA SER A 6 -11.19 -26.86 -3.18
C SER A 6 -12.24 -26.28 -2.23
N GLN A 7 -12.85 -25.15 -2.59
CA GLN A 7 -13.94 -24.51 -1.85
C GLN A 7 -15.33 -25.01 -2.26
N GLY A 8 -15.42 -26.02 -3.14
CA GLY A 8 -16.69 -26.65 -3.54
C GLY A 8 -17.58 -25.81 -4.46
N VAL A 9 -17.09 -24.68 -4.99
CA VAL A 9 -17.89 -23.74 -5.82
C VAL A 9 -18.02 -24.21 -7.28
N LEU A 10 -17.11 -25.07 -7.76
CA LEU A 10 -17.11 -25.58 -9.13
C LEU A 10 -17.16 -27.11 -9.15
N SER A 11 -18.33 -27.67 -9.49
CA SER A 11 -18.54 -29.10 -9.77
C SER A 11 -18.17 -29.40 -11.22
N ILE A 12 -16.90 -29.30 -11.56
CA ILE A 12 -16.46 -29.38 -12.96
C ILE A 12 -15.28 -30.34 -13.10
N SER A 13 -15.48 -31.31 -14.00
CA SER A 13 -14.71 -32.55 -14.12
C SER A 13 -13.80 -32.61 -15.36
N SER A 14 -13.94 -31.69 -16.31
CA SER A 14 -13.26 -31.72 -17.62
C SER A 14 -12.16 -30.65 -17.75
N SER A 15 -11.06 -31.01 -18.42
CA SER A 15 -9.96 -30.09 -18.77
C SER A 15 -10.43 -28.93 -19.67
N PHE A 16 -11.49 -29.14 -20.46
CA PHE A 16 -12.06 -28.12 -21.32
C PHE A 16 -12.72 -26.98 -20.52
N ASP A 17 -13.50 -27.33 -19.50
CA ASP A 17 -14.18 -26.34 -18.66
C ASP A 17 -13.20 -25.52 -17.83
N ILE A 18 -12.07 -26.12 -17.41
CA ILE A 18 -10.98 -25.38 -16.76
C ILE A 18 -10.40 -24.34 -17.72
N ALA A 19 -10.16 -24.70 -18.98
CA ALA A 19 -9.66 -23.77 -19.98
C ALA A 19 -10.65 -22.61 -20.24
N VAL A 20 -11.95 -22.91 -20.32
CA VAL A 20 -13.02 -21.91 -20.46
C VAL A 20 -13.06 -20.95 -19.26
N ILE A 21 -12.99 -21.47 -18.02
CA ILE A 21 -13.00 -20.64 -16.82
C ILE A 21 -11.76 -19.75 -16.73
N VAL A 22 -10.58 -20.28 -17.07
CA VAL A 22 -9.34 -19.47 -17.12
C VAL A 22 -9.46 -18.38 -18.17
N MET A 23 -10.02 -18.69 -19.35
CA MET A 23 -10.23 -17.71 -20.42
C MET A 23 -11.20 -16.61 -19.99
N ILE A 24 -12.35 -16.96 -19.40
CA ILE A 24 -13.34 -16.00 -18.89
C ILE A 24 -12.74 -15.13 -17.77
N ALA A 25 -12.01 -15.73 -16.82
CA ALA A 25 -11.35 -14.98 -15.76
C ALA A 25 -10.31 -14.00 -16.30
N THR A 26 -9.49 -14.45 -17.28
CA THR A 26 -8.48 -13.61 -17.92
C THR A 26 -9.12 -12.47 -18.71
N ALA A 27 -10.16 -12.77 -19.49
CA ALA A 27 -10.93 -11.76 -20.22
C ALA A 27 -11.59 -10.74 -19.27
N GLY A 28 -12.15 -11.20 -18.15
CA GLY A 28 -12.70 -10.34 -17.09
C GLY A 28 -11.63 -9.44 -16.47
N THR A 29 -10.43 -9.95 -16.19
CA THR A 29 -9.33 -9.13 -15.66
C THR A 29 -8.81 -8.11 -16.66
N ILE A 30 -8.72 -8.45 -17.95
CA ILE A 30 -8.32 -7.51 -19.01
C ILE A 30 -9.40 -6.42 -19.17
N PHE A 31 -10.68 -6.79 -19.11
CA PHE A 31 -11.77 -5.83 -19.13
C PHE A 31 -11.71 -4.85 -17.95
N LEU A 32 -11.43 -5.34 -16.74
CA LEU A 32 -11.24 -4.48 -15.56
C LEU A 32 -10.00 -3.58 -15.69
N MET A 33 -8.90 -4.09 -16.25
CA MET A 33 -7.71 -3.29 -16.54
C MET A 33 -8.04 -2.16 -17.51
N TRP A 34 -8.74 -2.46 -18.60
CA TRP A 34 -9.18 -1.47 -19.59
C TRP A 34 -10.12 -0.42 -18.98
N LEU A 35 -11.06 -0.83 -18.11
CA LEU A 35 -11.86 0.12 -17.35
C LEU A 35 -11.01 0.99 -16.43
N GLY A 36 -9.98 0.43 -15.79
CA GLY A 36 -9.04 1.17 -14.95
C GLY A 36 -8.26 2.23 -15.75
N GLU A 37 -7.83 1.90 -16.96
CA GLU A 37 -7.18 2.86 -17.87
C GLU A 37 -8.14 3.97 -18.30
N LEU A 38 -9.39 3.63 -18.66
CA LEU A 38 -10.41 4.61 -19.00
C LEU A 38 -10.74 5.56 -17.84
N ILE A 39 -10.81 5.05 -16.61
CA ILE A 39 -11.00 5.88 -15.41
C ILE A 39 -9.80 6.80 -15.19
N THR A 40 -8.59 6.33 -15.48
CA THR A 40 -7.38 7.14 -15.36
C THR A 40 -7.34 8.26 -16.42
N GLU A 41 -7.80 7.98 -17.64
CA GLU A 41 -7.79 8.94 -18.74
C GLU A 41 -8.91 9.99 -18.64
N LYS A 42 -10.13 9.56 -18.27
CA LYS A 42 -11.32 10.43 -18.23
C LYS A 42 -11.71 10.91 -16.83
N GLY A 43 -11.25 10.22 -15.80
CA GLY A 43 -11.61 10.45 -14.40
C GLY A 43 -10.49 11.09 -13.59
N ILE A 44 -10.63 11.04 -12.27
CA ILE A 44 -9.66 11.61 -11.34
C ILE A 44 -8.89 10.48 -10.67
N GLY A 45 -7.59 10.43 -10.94
CA GLY A 45 -6.64 9.61 -10.21
C GLY A 45 -6.26 8.28 -10.85
N ASN A 46 -5.72 7.38 -10.04
CA ASN A 46 -5.29 6.06 -10.49
C ASN A 46 -6.49 5.11 -10.54
N GLY A 47 -7.01 4.86 -11.75
CA GLY A 47 -8.22 4.06 -11.94
C GLY A 47 -8.08 2.61 -11.48
N VAL A 48 -6.89 2.02 -11.57
CA VAL A 48 -6.63 0.66 -11.03
C VAL A 48 -6.75 0.66 -9.50
N SER A 49 -6.19 1.67 -8.83
CA SER A 49 -6.31 1.83 -7.37
C SER A 49 -7.75 2.03 -6.93
N LEU A 50 -8.55 2.80 -7.69
CA LEU A 50 -9.98 3.02 -7.42
C LEU A 50 -10.81 1.74 -7.57
N ILE A 51 -10.50 0.89 -8.56
CA ILE A 51 -11.15 -0.42 -8.72
C ILE A 51 -10.83 -1.33 -7.52
N ILE A 52 -9.57 -1.36 -7.07
CA ILE A 52 -9.17 -2.12 -5.89
C ILE A 52 -9.89 -1.60 -4.64
N PHE A 53 -9.96 -0.28 -4.46
CA PHE A 53 -10.71 0.36 -3.39
C PHE A 53 -12.19 -0.05 -3.42
N ALA A 54 -12.85 0.05 -4.58
CA ALA A 54 -14.26 -0.35 -4.73
C ALA A 54 -14.47 -1.83 -4.40
N GLY A 55 -13.53 -2.69 -4.81
CA GLY A 55 -13.53 -4.12 -4.46
C GLY A 55 -13.49 -4.36 -2.95
N ILE A 56 -12.58 -3.71 -2.23
CA ILE A 56 -12.45 -3.84 -0.77
C ILE A 56 -13.70 -3.27 -0.06
N VAL A 57 -14.15 -2.08 -0.46
CA VAL A 57 -15.31 -1.41 0.16
C VAL A 57 -16.60 -2.18 -0.08
N SER A 58 -16.76 -2.84 -1.23
CA SER A 58 -17.93 -3.69 -1.51
C SER A 58 -18.05 -4.89 -0.56
N GLY A 59 -16.95 -5.31 0.07
CA GLY A 59 -16.94 -6.36 1.09
C GLY A 59 -17.39 -5.89 2.47
N LEU A 60 -17.28 -4.59 2.77
CA LEU A 60 -17.60 -4.04 4.10
C LEU A 60 -19.05 -4.29 4.53
N PRO A 61 -20.09 -4.10 3.69
CA PRO A 61 -21.47 -4.40 4.06
C PRO A 61 -21.65 -5.85 4.51
N THR A 62 -21.02 -6.81 3.82
CA THR A 62 -21.12 -8.23 4.20
C THR A 62 -20.41 -8.53 5.53
N GLY A 63 -19.30 -7.83 5.82
CA GLY A 63 -18.60 -7.92 7.10
C GLY A 63 -19.45 -7.35 8.25
N LEU A 64 -20.08 -6.19 8.04
CA LEU A 64 -20.98 -5.58 9.01
C LEU A 64 -22.20 -6.46 9.28
N SER A 65 -22.85 -6.99 8.24
CA SER A 65 -24.00 -7.89 8.41
C SER A 65 -23.63 -9.15 9.21
N LYS A 66 -22.43 -9.71 9.01
CA LYS A 66 -21.95 -10.84 9.82
C LYS A 66 -21.74 -10.44 11.28
N LEU A 67 -21.15 -9.27 11.54
CA LEU A 67 -20.97 -8.75 12.90
C LEU A 67 -22.30 -8.53 13.62
N PHE A 68 -23.33 -8.02 12.93
CA PHE A 68 -24.67 -7.86 13.51
C PHE A 68 -25.36 -9.20 13.80
N LEU A 69 -25.22 -10.20 12.92
CA LEU A 69 -25.84 -11.51 13.09
C LEU A 69 -25.14 -12.40 14.14
N THR A 70 -23.86 -12.18 14.39
CA THR A 70 -23.07 -12.87 15.42
C THR A 70 -22.85 -12.02 16.67
N PHE A 71 -23.67 -10.99 16.86
CA PHE A 71 -23.55 -10.07 17.98
C PHE A 71 -23.99 -10.76 19.29
N ASP A 72 -23.00 -11.13 20.11
CA ASP A 72 -23.23 -11.60 21.46
C ASP A 72 -23.06 -10.44 22.48
N PRO A 73 -24.08 -10.13 23.31
CA PRO A 73 -24.01 -9.06 24.32
C PRO A 73 -22.87 -9.25 25.34
N THR A 74 -22.39 -10.48 25.53
CA THR A 74 -21.27 -10.82 26.42
C THR A 74 -19.91 -10.37 25.89
N GLN A 75 -19.79 -10.07 24.59
CA GLN A 75 -18.55 -9.67 23.92
C GLN A 75 -18.45 -8.16 23.68
N ILE A 76 -19.30 -7.34 24.34
CA ILE A 76 -19.37 -5.90 24.10
C ILE A 76 -18.02 -5.18 24.32
N PHE A 77 -17.24 -5.63 25.31
CA PHE A 77 -15.89 -5.10 25.56
C PHE A 77 -14.92 -5.39 24.42
N ILE A 78 -15.07 -6.53 23.74
CA ILE A 78 -14.22 -6.90 22.60
C ILE A 78 -14.59 -6.05 21.38
N TYR A 79 -15.88 -5.81 21.12
CA TYR A 79 -16.32 -4.93 20.03
C TYR A 79 -15.89 -3.46 20.25
N ILE A 80 -15.95 -2.97 21.49
CA ILE A 80 -15.44 -1.63 21.81
C ILE A 80 -13.92 -1.57 21.62
N GLY A 81 -13.18 -2.57 22.10
CA GLY A 81 -11.74 -2.67 21.87
C GLY A 81 -11.38 -2.71 20.38
N LEU A 82 -12.17 -3.42 19.58
CA LEU A 82 -12.03 -3.48 18.13
C LEU A 82 -12.16 -2.11 17.47
N LEU A 83 -13.21 -1.36 17.84
CA LEU A 83 -13.50 -0.04 17.30
C LEU A 83 -12.35 0.93 17.64
N VAL A 84 -11.86 0.90 18.88
CA VAL A 84 -10.71 1.70 19.31
C VAL A 84 -9.46 1.35 18.49
N VAL A 85 -9.16 0.06 18.32
CA VAL A 85 -8.04 -0.40 17.49
C VAL A 85 -8.17 0.12 16.06
N THR A 86 -9.35 0.02 15.45
CA THR A 86 -9.59 0.49 14.08
C THR A 86 -9.39 2.00 13.96
N ILE A 87 -9.85 2.79 14.93
CA ILE A 87 -9.61 4.24 14.92
C ILE A 87 -8.12 4.54 15.06
N VAL A 88 -7.42 3.86 15.97
CA VAL A 88 -5.98 4.03 16.19
C VAL A 88 -5.18 3.67 14.94
N THR A 89 -5.51 2.59 14.25
CA THR A 89 -4.83 2.20 13.01
C THR A 89 -5.09 3.21 11.90
N ILE A 90 -6.34 3.65 11.70
CA ILE A 90 -6.68 4.69 10.70
C ILE A 90 -5.91 5.98 11.00
N SER A 91 -5.95 6.45 12.25
CA SER A 91 -5.25 7.68 12.65
C SER A 91 -3.74 7.57 12.44
N GLY A 92 -3.15 6.41 12.77
CA GLY A 92 -1.73 6.16 12.54
C GLY A 92 -1.38 6.21 11.05
N VAL A 93 -2.17 5.56 10.20
CA VAL A 93 -1.96 5.56 8.73
C VAL A 93 -2.03 6.97 8.17
N VAL A 94 -3.06 7.73 8.54
CA VAL A 94 -3.23 9.13 8.08
C VAL A 94 -2.02 9.96 8.50
N MET A 95 -1.59 9.88 9.76
CA MET A 95 -0.46 10.65 10.27
C MET A 95 0.85 10.36 9.51
N VAL A 96 1.12 9.10 9.16
CA VAL A 96 2.33 8.74 8.42
C VAL A 96 2.22 9.01 6.92
N THR A 97 1.02 8.94 6.37
CA THR A 97 0.79 9.20 4.93
C THR A 97 0.82 10.70 4.63
N GLU A 98 0.29 11.52 5.53
CA GLU A 98 0.35 12.99 5.43
C GLU A 98 1.68 13.59 5.92
N GLY A 99 2.45 12.82 6.69
CA GLY A 99 3.75 13.26 7.16
C GLY A 99 4.66 13.65 5.99
N GLN A 100 5.13 14.90 5.98
CA GLN A 100 6.11 15.37 5.00
C GLN A 100 7.20 16.19 5.67
N ARG A 101 8.43 16.03 5.20
CA ARG A 101 9.58 16.85 5.56
C ARG A 101 9.87 17.82 4.41
N ASN A 102 9.63 19.09 4.66
CA ASN A 102 9.88 20.14 3.67
C ASN A 102 11.34 20.57 3.73
N ILE A 103 12.08 20.38 2.63
CA ILE A 103 13.46 20.84 2.49
C ILE A 103 13.45 22.18 1.76
N PRO A 104 13.97 23.28 2.34
CA PRO A 104 13.99 24.57 1.67
C PRO A 104 14.91 24.54 0.45
N VAL A 105 14.42 25.06 -0.65
CA VAL A 105 15.15 25.25 -1.91
C VAL A 105 15.11 26.73 -2.25
N SER A 106 16.27 27.28 -2.58
CA SER A 106 16.39 28.64 -3.10
C SER A 106 16.75 28.58 -4.57
N TYR A 107 16.02 29.33 -5.39
CA TYR A 107 16.38 29.53 -6.78
C TYR A 107 17.29 30.76 -6.92
N ALA A 108 18.32 30.65 -7.75
CA ALA A 108 19.24 31.74 -8.00
C ALA A 108 18.47 32.98 -8.50
N LYS A 109 18.69 34.13 -7.84
CA LYS A 109 18.09 35.40 -8.21
C LYS A 109 18.76 35.92 -9.48
N ARG A 110 17.99 36.46 -10.42
CA ARG A 110 18.54 37.18 -11.57
C ARG A 110 18.43 38.68 -11.28
N VAL A 111 19.53 39.27 -10.83
CA VAL A 111 19.61 40.72 -10.63
C VAL A 111 19.89 41.38 -11.99
N ARG A 112 19.05 42.33 -12.40
CA ARG A 112 19.28 43.17 -13.59
C ARG A 112 18.97 44.62 -13.24
N GLY A 113 20.01 45.45 -13.17
CA GLY A 113 19.90 46.81 -12.66
C GLY A 113 19.72 46.84 -11.14
N ASP A 114 18.95 47.82 -10.64
CA ASP A 114 18.69 48.02 -9.20
C ASP A 114 17.53 47.17 -8.66
N ASN A 115 16.79 46.49 -9.55
CA ASN A 115 15.66 45.65 -9.19
C ASN A 115 16.06 44.18 -9.12
N THR A 116 15.90 43.60 -7.93
CA THR A 116 16.04 42.15 -7.73
C THR A 116 14.75 41.46 -8.14
N TYR A 117 14.71 40.88 -9.34
CA TYR A 117 13.63 39.99 -9.76
C TYR A 117 13.96 38.54 -9.41
N GLY A 118 13.01 37.87 -8.76
CA GLY A 118 13.13 36.46 -8.43
C GLY A 118 13.96 36.18 -7.18
N GLY A 119 13.78 34.96 -6.67
CA GLY A 119 14.25 34.55 -5.35
C GLY A 119 13.12 34.14 -4.42
N SER A 120 12.07 33.49 -4.96
CA SER A 120 11.12 32.80 -4.10
C SER A 120 11.84 31.63 -3.44
N SER A 121 11.80 31.60 -2.11
CA SER A 121 12.09 30.39 -1.35
C SER A 121 10.96 29.42 -1.64
N SER A 122 11.31 28.27 -2.21
CA SER A 122 10.38 27.14 -2.33
C SER A 122 10.81 26.04 -1.36
N HIS A 123 10.06 24.96 -1.33
CA HIS A 123 10.43 23.76 -0.60
C HIS A 123 10.23 22.52 -1.47
N LEU A 124 11.14 21.56 -1.35
CA LEU A 124 10.99 20.21 -1.87
C LEU A 124 10.33 19.35 -0.78
N PRO A 125 9.05 18.97 -0.91
CA PRO A 125 8.40 18.12 0.08
C PRO A 125 8.86 16.68 -0.07
N LEU A 126 9.44 16.10 0.99
CA LEU A 126 9.73 14.67 1.07
C LEU A 126 8.70 13.99 1.97
N ARG A 127 7.81 13.20 1.39
CA ARG A 127 6.82 12.44 2.16
C ARG A 127 7.49 11.37 3.03
N VAL A 128 6.91 11.09 4.19
CA VAL A 128 7.37 10.03 5.10
C VAL A 128 7.13 8.65 4.47
N ASN A 129 5.97 8.48 3.86
CA ASN A 129 5.66 7.32 3.03
C ASN A 129 5.70 7.69 1.53
N GLN A 130 6.90 7.71 0.95
CA GLN A 130 7.06 7.87 -0.51
C GLN A 130 6.56 6.66 -1.30
N ALA A 131 6.57 5.47 -0.69
CA ALA A 131 6.24 4.23 -1.36
C ALA A 131 4.73 3.95 -1.48
N GLY A 132 3.91 4.71 -0.76
CA GLY A 132 2.47 4.51 -0.71
C GLY A 132 2.10 3.13 -0.16
N VAL A 133 1.15 2.47 -0.83
CA VAL A 133 0.58 1.17 -0.42
C VAL A 133 1.27 -0.01 -1.10
N ILE A 134 1.98 0.25 -2.19
CA ILE A 134 2.50 -0.78 -3.09
C ILE A 134 3.37 -1.83 -2.36
N PRO A 135 4.28 -1.45 -1.44
CA PRO A 135 5.05 -2.43 -0.65
C PRO A 135 4.19 -3.43 0.12
N ILE A 136 3.05 -2.98 0.68
CA ILE A 136 2.14 -3.82 1.47
C ILE A 136 1.50 -4.88 0.56
N ILE A 137 1.09 -4.48 -0.64
CA ILE A 137 0.48 -5.39 -1.63
C ILE A 137 1.49 -6.44 -2.09
N PHE A 138 2.74 -6.05 -2.37
CA PHE A 138 3.79 -7.00 -2.73
C PHE A 138 4.16 -7.95 -1.59
N ALA A 139 4.22 -7.45 -0.35
CA ALA A 139 4.46 -8.30 0.81
C ALA A 139 3.34 -9.36 0.95
N MET A 140 2.07 -8.97 0.78
CA MET A 140 0.95 -9.92 0.83
C MET A 140 1.00 -10.96 -0.29
N SER A 141 1.30 -10.55 -1.53
CA SER A 141 1.34 -11.50 -2.65
C SER A 141 2.44 -12.55 -2.47
N ILE A 142 3.60 -12.15 -1.94
CA ILE A 142 4.68 -13.08 -1.60
C ILE A 142 4.30 -13.98 -0.42
N MET A 143 3.62 -13.47 0.61
CA MET A 143 3.18 -14.29 1.75
C MET A 143 2.13 -15.34 1.36
N LEU A 144 1.24 -15.02 0.41
CA LEU A 144 0.20 -15.94 -0.05
C LEU A 144 0.75 -17.07 -0.94
N PHE A 145 1.86 -16.84 -1.63
CA PHE A 145 2.38 -17.75 -2.63
C PHE A 145 2.85 -19.11 -2.05
N PRO A 146 3.69 -19.18 -1.00
CA PRO A 146 4.06 -20.43 -0.36
C PRO A 146 2.88 -21.21 0.21
N GLY A 147 1.92 -20.52 0.84
CA GLY A 147 0.70 -21.14 1.36
C GLY A 147 -0.11 -21.82 0.26
N MET A 148 -0.27 -21.14 -0.89
CA MET A 148 -0.95 -21.69 -2.05
C MET A 148 -0.24 -22.94 -2.60
N ILE A 149 1.09 -22.89 -2.73
CA ILE A 149 1.89 -24.03 -3.18
C ILE A 149 1.82 -25.20 -2.20
N ALA A 150 1.91 -24.93 -0.89
CA ALA A 150 1.80 -25.95 0.14
C ALA A 150 0.43 -26.64 0.10
N THR A 151 -0.67 -25.89 -0.03
CA THR A 151 -2.01 -26.50 -0.17
C THR A 151 -2.17 -27.37 -1.40
N PHE A 152 -1.44 -27.07 -2.47
CA PHE A 152 -1.40 -27.89 -3.67
C PHE A 152 -0.58 -29.17 -3.46
N LEU A 153 0.62 -29.05 -2.88
CA LEU A 153 1.56 -30.16 -2.65
C LEU A 153 1.09 -31.12 -1.55
N MET A 154 0.23 -30.69 -0.62
CA MET A 154 -0.40 -31.57 0.38
C MET A 154 -1.29 -32.66 -0.27
N LYS A 155 -1.75 -32.46 -1.51
CA LYS A 155 -2.54 -33.44 -2.25
C LYS A 155 -1.69 -34.37 -3.12
N ALA A 156 -0.36 -34.25 -3.08
CA ALA A 156 0.54 -35.11 -3.85
C ALA A 156 0.67 -36.49 -3.17
N SER A 157 0.71 -37.55 -4.00
CA SER A 157 0.77 -38.95 -3.53
C SER A 157 2.10 -39.34 -2.87
N THR A 158 3.12 -38.48 -2.93
CA THR A 158 4.45 -38.75 -2.38
C THR A 158 4.56 -38.25 -0.93
N PRO A 159 4.83 -39.14 0.05
CA PRO A 159 4.79 -38.80 1.48
C PRO A 159 5.85 -37.75 1.88
N PHE A 160 7.02 -37.73 1.22
CA PHE A 160 8.05 -36.72 1.47
C PHE A 160 7.61 -35.30 1.08
N ILE A 161 6.91 -35.17 -0.05
CA ILE A 161 6.40 -33.89 -0.54
C ILE A 161 5.21 -33.44 0.31
N ALA A 162 4.31 -34.36 0.67
CA ALA A 162 3.19 -34.07 1.54
C ALA A 162 3.65 -33.62 2.95
N ASN A 163 4.64 -34.27 3.54
CA ASN A 163 5.18 -33.88 4.85
C ASN A 163 5.90 -32.53 4.82
N SER A 164 6.63 -32.24 3.75
CA SER A 164 7.27 -30.92 3.54
C SER A 164 6.21 -29.82 3.36
N ALA A 165 5.14 -30.12 2.62
CA ALA A 165 4.02 -29.21 2.43
C ALA A 165 3.24 -28.95 3.73
N LEU A 166 3.05 -29.98 4.57
CA LEU A 166 2.44 -29.84 5.89
C LEU A 166 3.29 -28.99 6.84
N PHE A 167 4.62 -29.16 6.80
CA PHE A 167 5.54 -28.32 7.58
C PHE A 167 5.44 -26.84 7.18
N VAL A 168 5.48 -26.56 5.87
CA VAL A 168 5.31 -25.20 5.35
C VAL A 168 3.92 -24.65 5.74
N ASN A 169 2.87 -25.45 5.60
CA ASN A 169 1.52 -25.00 5.95
C ASN A 169 1.40 -24.67 7.45
N ASN A 170 1.91 -25.53 8.34
CA ASN A 170 1.93 -25.28 9.78
C ASN A 170 2.73 -24.03 10.16
N LEU A 171 3.85 -23.80 9.47
CA LEU A 171 4.70 -22.64 9.68
C LEU A 171 4.02 -21.33 9.24
N PHE A 172 3.26 -21.36 8.13
CA PHE A 172 2.45 -20.20 7.68
C PHE A 172 1.11 -20.04 8.41
N GLN A 173 0.61 -21.09 9.08
CA GLN A 173 -0.51 -21.00 10.02
C GLN A 173 -0.10 -20.40 11.37
N ASN A 174 1.19 -20.45 11.71
CA ASN A 174 1.69 -19.82 12.93
C ASN A 174 1.60 -18.29 12.79
N GLN A 175 0.66 -17.69 13.52
CA GLN A 175 0.39 -16.25 13.49
C GLN A 175 1.63 -15.41 13.80
N VAL A 176 2.51 -15.86 14.70
CA VAL A 176 3.72 -15.13 15.08
C VAL A 176 4.72 -15.12 13.94
N PHE A 177 4.96 -16.29 13.32
CA PHE A 177 5.83 -16.39 12.17
C PHE A 177 5.30 -15.56 11.00
N TYR A 178 4.02 -15.73 10.66
CA TYR A 178 3.36 -15.00 9.57
C TYR A 178 3.48 -13.48 9.76
N SER A 179 3.17 -13.00 10.97
CA SER A 179 3.26 -11.58 11.34
C SER A 179 4.69 -11.04 11.26
N SER A 180 5.67 -11.77 11.80
CA SER A 180 7.08 -11.34 11.77
C SER A 180 7.66 -11.31 10.35
N MET A 181 7.34 -12.32 9.53
CA MET A 181 7.82 -12.39 8.16
C MET A 181 7.18 -11.28 7.32
N TYR A 182 5.87 -11.07 7.50
CA TYR A 182 5.15 -9.98 6.86
C TYR A 182 5.71 -8.60 7.23
N PHE A 183 6.05 -8.37 8.51
CA PHE A 183 6.73 -7.15 8.96
C PHE A 183 8.05 -6.92 8.20
N VAL A 184 8.92 -7.94 8.16
CA VAL A 184 10.24 -7.85 7.51
C VAL A 184 10.09 -7.59 6.01
N LEU A 185 9.16 -8.29 5.35
CA LEU A 185 8.85 -8.10 3.93
C LEU A 185 8.39 -6.67 3.65
N ILE A 186 7.49 -6.11 4.46
CA ILE A 186 7.04 -4.72 4.30
C ILE A 186 8.22 -3.77 4.42
N VAL A 187 9.04 -3.90 5.46
CA VAL A 187 10.20 -3.02 5.65
C VAL A 187 11.14 -3.10 4.45
N MET A 188 11.47 -4.31 3.99
CA MET A 188 12.33 -4.52 2.83
C MET A 188 11.74 -3.90 1.56
N PHE A 189 10.45 -4.14 1.26
CA PHE A 189 9.82 -3.62 0.06
C PHE A 189 9.63 -2.11 0.09
N THR A 190 9.37 -1.51 1.26
CA THR A 190 9.30 -0.06 1.39
C THR A 190 10.65 0.57 1.05
N TYR A 191 11.75 -0.04 1.50
CA TYR A 191 13.11 0.40 1.13
C TYR A 191 13.38 0.24 -0.36
N PHE A 192 13.11 -0.95 -0.90
CA PHE A 192 13.34 -1.25 -2.32
C PHE A 192 12.54 -0.31 -3.22
N TYR A 193 11.24 -0.18 -2.97
CA TYR A 193 10.37 0.65 -3.80
C TYR A 193 10.70 2.15 -3.67
N THR A 194 11.01 2.64 -2.46
CA THR A 194 11.43 4.04 -2.28
C THR A 194 12.70 4.34 -3.06
N ALA A 195 13.69 3.44 -3.05
CA ALA A 195 14.94 3.63 -3.78
C ALA A 195 14.76 3.61 -5.31
N VAL A 196 13.77 2.87 -5.82
CA VAL A 196 13.47 2.80 -7.25
C VAL A 196 12.73 4.06 -7.72
N VAL A 197 11.76 4.55 -6.95
CA VAL A 197 10.94 5.72 -7.34
C VAL A 197 11.67 7.03 -7.08
N PHE A 198 12.35 7.14 -5.96
CA PHE A 198 13.03 8.37 -5.54
C PHE A 198 14.53 8.24 -5.77
N ASP A 199 15.01 8.76 -6.90
CA ASP A 199 16.42 8.81 -7.25
C ASP A 199 17.02 10.17 -6.83
N PRO A 200 17.81 10.24 -5.73
CA PRO A 200 18.36 11.50 -5.24
C PRO A 200 19.34 12.15 -6.21
N VAL A 201 19.99 11.36 -7.06
CA VAL A 201 20.97 11.86 -8.03
C VAL A 201 20.24 12.64 -9.12
N LYS A 202 19.18 12.06 -9.69
CA LYS A 202 18.35 12.74 -10.69
C LYS A 202 17.69 14.00 -10.14
N ILE A 203 17.20 13.96 -8.90
CA ILE A 203 16.57 15.12 -8.27
C ILE A 203 17.58 16.24 -8.05
N ALA A 204 18.78 15.93 -7.57
CA ALA A 204 19.85 16.92 -7.40
C ALA A 204 20.30 17.53 -8.73
N GLU A 205 20.42 16.72 -9.79
CA GLU A 205 20.76 17.19 -11.12
C GLU A 205 19.67 18.10 -11.71
N ASN A 206 18.39 17.71 -11.57
CA ASN A 206 17.26 18.53 -11.99
C ASN A 206 17.19 19.85 -11.22
N LEU A 207 17.46 19.84 -9.91
CA LEU A 207 17.52 21.03 -9.08
C LEU A 207 18.60 21.99 -9.59
N GLN A 208 19.78 21.46 -9.87
CA GLN A 208 20.91 22.22 -10.41
C GLN A 208 20.60 22.79 -11.80
N LYS A 209 20.00 22.01 -12.71
CA LYS A 209 19.59 22.45 -14.05
C LYS A 209 18.55 23.58 -14.01
N GLN A 210 17.66 23.57 -13.01
CA GLN A 210 16.67 24.63 -12.79
C GLN A 210 17.24 25.86 -12.05
N GLY A 211 18.54 25.88 -11.73
CA GLY A 211 19.16 26.97 -10.97
C GLY A 211 18.76 26.99 -9.48
N GLY A 212 18.16 25.90 -8.99
CA GLY A 212 17.83 25.69 -7.59
C GLY A 212 19.00 25.11 -6.80
N TYR A 213 19.08 25.46 -5.53
CA TYR A 213 20.04 24.88 -4.59
C TYR A 213 19.47 24.84 -3.18
N ILE A 214 19.99 23.91 -2.37
CA ILE A 214 19.66 23.84 -0.95
C ILE A 214 20.62 24.78 -0.20
N PRO A 215 20.12 25.76 0.58
CA PRO A 215 20.97 26.66 1.35
C PRO A 215 22.00 25.89 2.21
N GLY A 216 23.28 26.26 2.10
CA GLY A 216 24.37 25.63 2.84
C GLY A 216 24.95 24.36 2.22
N ILE A 217 24.45 23.88 1.07
CA ILE A 217 24.95 22.68 0.40
C ILE A 217 25.32 23.00 -1.05
N ARG A 218 26.50 22.56 -1.49
CA ARG A 218 26.93 22.76 -2.87
C ARG A 218 26.01 21.96 -3.83
N PRO A 219 25.56 22.55 -4.95
CA PRO A 219 24.77 21.84 -5.96
C PRO A 219 25.53 20.65 -6.57
N GLY A 220 24.80 19.62 -7.01
CA GLY A 220 25.36 18.40 -7.59
C GLY A 220 25.48 17.25 -6.58
N LYS A 221 26.62 16.56 -6.56
CA LYS A 221 26.80 15.31 -5.79
C LYS A 221 26.55 15.48 -4.28
N THR A 222 26.99 16.59 -3.69
CA THR A 222 26.76 16.88 -2.26
C THR A 222 25.29 17.07 -1.92
N THR A 223 24.49 17.57 -2.87
CA THR A 223 23.02 17.66 -2.72
C THR A 223 22.39 16.26 -2.79
N ALA A 224 22.86 15.41 -3.71
CA ALA A 224 22.38 14.02 -3.81
C ALA A 224 22.68 13.21 -2.53
N ASP A 225 23.89 13.31 -1.99
CA ASP A 225 24.29 12.62 -0.75
C ASP A 225 23.46 13.10 0.46
N PHE A 226 23.14 14.39 0.51
CA PHE A 226 22.27 14.96 1.55
C PHE A 226 20.84 14.43 1.45
N LEU A 227 20.26 14.46 0.25
CA LEU A 227 18.92 13.92 -0.01
C LEU A 227 18.87 12.42 0.30
N TYR A 228 19.89 11.65 -0.08
CA TYR A 228 19.99 10.22 0.23
C TYR A 228 19.99 9.95 1.74
N LYS A 229 20.79 10.70 2.53
CA LYS A 229 20.82 10.56 4.00
C LYS A 229 19.48 10.89 4.63
N ILE A 230 18.80 11.93 4.16
CA ILE A 230 17.49 12.32 4.67
C ILE A 230 16.46 11.26 4.32
N MET A 231 16.39 10.87 3.05
CA MET A 231 15.47 9.85 2.56
C MET A 231 15.63 8.56 3.37
N ASN A 232 16.85 8.04 3.51
CA ASN A 232 17.09 6.79 4.25
C ASN A 232 16.56 6.86 5.71
N ARG A 233 16.76 7.98 6.41
CA ARG A 233 16.26 8.17 7.79
C ARG A 233 14.73 8.27 7.86
N ILE A 234 14.14 8.95 6.88
CA ILE A 234 12.68 9.08 6.78
C ILE A 234 12.07 7.70 6.47
N THR A 235 12.60 7.00 5.47
CA THR A 235 12.16 5.67 5.05
C THR A 235 12.32 4.65 6.18
N LEU A 236 13.37 4.75 7.00
CA LEU A 236 13.52 3.89 8.20
C LEU A 236 12.32 4.03 9.13
N THR A 237 11.96 5.27 9.46
CA THR A 237 10.86 5.56 10.39
C THR A 237 9.53 5.18 9.77
N GLY A 238 9.32 5.51 8.49
CA GLY A 238 8.08 5.20 7.76
C GLY A 238 7.88 3.70 7.58
N SER A 239 8.91 2.95 7.19
CA SER A 239 8.83 1.50 6.94
C SER A 239 8.54 0.70 8.20
N ILE A 240 9.19 1.03 9.33
CA ILE A 240 8.93 0.40 10.62
C ILE A 240 7.49 0.67 11.07
N PHE A 241 7.04 1.93 10.96
CA PHE A 241 5.70 2.30 11.38
C PHE A 241 4.61 1.63 10.52
N LEU A 242 4.79 1.62 9.19
CA LEU A 242 3.90 0.91 8.25
C LEU A 242 3.87 -0.59 8.54
N GLY A 243 5.03 -1.20 8.81
CA GLY A 243 5.11 -2.61 9.19
C GLY A 243 4.34 -2.91 10.48
N ILE A 244 4.51 -2.08 11.52
CA ILE A 244 3.79 -2.26 12.80
C ILE A 244 2.29 -2.17 12.58
N ILE A 245 1.83 -1.15 11.85
CA ILE A 245 0.40 -0.97 11.57
C ILE A 245 -0.17 -2.14 10.77
N ALA A 246 0.58 -2.65 9.79
CA ALA A 246 0.14 -3.78 8.98
C ALA A 246 0.03 -5.09 9.76
N VAL A 247 0.82 -5.25 10.82
CA VAL A 247 0.80 -6.44 11.68
C VAL A 247 -0.22 -6.32 12.82
N LEU A 248 -0.61 -5.10 13.20
CA LEU A 248 -1.53 -4.86 14.32
C LEU A 248 -2.84 -5.66 14.23
N PRO A 249 -3.54 -5.75 13.07
CA PRO A 249 -4.75 -6.57 12.95
C PRO A 249 -4.51 -8.06 13.23
N PHE A 250 -3.34 -8.59 12.85
CA PHE A 250 -2.98 -9.99 13.10
C PHE A 250 -2.73 -10.25 14.60
N ILE A 251 -2.11 -9.29 15.30
CA ILE A 251 -1.90 -9.40 16.75
C ILE A 251 -3.25 -9.40 17.48
N VAL A 252 -4.13 -8.46 17.12
CA VAL A 252 -5.46 -8.34 17.76
C VAL A 252 -6.30 -9.59 17.52
N GLN A 253 -6.21 -10.18 16.32
CA GLN A 253 -6.85 -11.46 16.05
C GLN A 253 -6.30 -12.58 16.94
N GLY A 254 -4.98 -12.66 17.12
CA GLY A 254 -4.36 -13.69 17.96
C GLY A 254 -4.80 -13.63 19.43
N VAL A 255 -5.17 -12.44 19.91
CA VAL A 255 -5.67 -12.23 21.28
C VAL A 255 -7.19 -12.43 21.38
N THR A 256 -7.95 -12.00 20.37
CA THR A 256 -9.43 -11.97 20.42
C THR A 256 -10.10 -13.18 19.77
N ASN A 257 -9.37 -14.00 19.00
CA ASN A 257 -9.88 -15.12 18.19
C ASN A 257 -10.99 -14.78 17.17
N ILE A 258 -11.26 -13.49 16.95
CA ILE A 258 -12.27 -13.05 15.97
C ILE A 258 -11.65 -13.06 14.57
N GLN A 259 -11.96 -14.11 13.80
CA GLN A 259 -11.43 -14.28 12.43
C GLN A 259 -11.98 -13.26 11.41
N SER A 260 -13.12 -12.61 11.70
CA SER A 260 -13.72 -11.62 10.79
C SER A 260 -12.88 -10.35 10.63
N LEU A 261 -11.88 -10.11 11.50
CA LEU A 261 -11.03 -8.92 11.47
C LEU A 261 -9.95 -8.95 10.37
N GLN A 262 -9.52 -10.14 9.91
CA GLN A 262 -8.43 -10.28 8.93
C GLN A 262 -8.72 -9.60 7.60
N ILE A 263 -9.95 -9.70 7.10
CA ILE A 263 -10.34 -9.15 5.80
C ILE A 263 -10.41 -7.62 5.87
N GLY A 264 -10.70 -7.06 7.05
CA GLY A 264 -10.76 -5.62 7.28
C GLY A 264 -9.39 -4.98 7.46
N GLY A 265 -8.48 -5.59 8.23
CA GLY A 265 -7.24 -4.94 8.68
C GLY A 265 -6.31 -4.46 7.56
N THR A 266 -5.96 -5.34 6.62
CA THR A 266 -5.10 -4.98 5.48
C THR A 266 -5.86 -4.16 4.43
N GLY A 267 -7.15 -4.45 4.24
CA GLY A 267 -8.03 -3.69 3.35
C GLY A 267 -8.16 -2.23 3.77
N ILE A 268 -8.26 -1.95 5.08
CA ILE A 268 -8.35 -0.59 5.63
C ILE A 268 -7.13 0.25 5.25
N LEU A 269 -5.92 -0.31 5.31
CA LEU A 269 -4.68 0.42 4.97
C LEU A 269 -4.66 0.86 3.51
N ILE A 270 -5.07 -0.05 2.63
CA ILE A 270 -5.18 0.20 1.19
C ILE A 270 -6.25 1.28 0.95
N VAL A 271 -7.42 1.12 1.58
CA VAL A 271 -8.56 2.03 1.43
C VAL A 271 -8.20 3.46 1.84
N VAL A 272 -7.66 3.67 3.04
CA VAL A 272 -7.33 5.01 3.55
C VAL A 272 -6.32 5.70 2.63
N SER A 273 -5.30 4.98 2.19
CA SER A 273 -4.24 5.55 1.36
C SER A 273 -4.74 5.94 -0.04
N VAL A 274 -5.59 5.11 -0.66
CA VAL A 274 -6.20 5.43 -1.97
C VAL A 274 -7.12 6.64 -1.83
N VAL A 275 -7.91 6.71 -0.76
CA VAL A 275 -8.79 7.86 -0.50
C VAL A 275 -7.99 9.16 -0.37
N ILE A 276 -6.88 9.15 0.38
CA ILE A 276 -5.99 10.32 0.51
C ILE A 276 -5.42 10.73 -0.84
N GLU A 277 -4.97 9.76 -1.65
CA GLU A 277 -4.42 10.04 -2.98
C GLU A 277 -5.47 10.68 -3.91
N THR A 278 -6.69 10.16 -3.91
CA THR A 278 -7.81 10.71 -4.67
C THR A 278 -8.18 12.12 -4.21
N ILE A 279 -8.27 12.37 -2.90
CA ILE A 279 -8.58 13.71 -2.37
C ILE A 279 -7.51 14.71 -2.82
N LYS A 280 -6.22 14.38 -2.71
CA LYS A 280 -5.13 15.26 -3.13
C LYS A 280 -5.18 15.59 -4.63
N GLN A 281 -5.59 14.64 -5.46
CA GLN A 281 -5.75 14.88 -6.90
C GLN A 281 -6.96 15.77 -7.20
N ILE A 282 -8.08 15.58 -6.49
CA ILE A 282 -9.25 16.45 -6.60
C ILE A 282 -8.88 17.89 -6.20
N GLU A 283 -8.21 18.07 -5.05
CA GLU A 283 -7.73 19.39 -4.59
C GLU A 283 -6.81 20.04 -5.61
N GLY A 284 -5.89 19.27 -6.21
CA GLY A 284 -5.00 19.77 -7.26
C GLY A 284 -5.74 20.32 -8.49
N GLN A 285 -6.84 19.66 -8.90
CA GLN A 285 -7.68 20.15 -10.00
C GLN A 285 -8.51 21.37 -9.61
N LEU A 286 -9.01 21.44 -8.37
CA LEU A 286 -9.76 22.59 -7.88
C LEU A 286 -8.89 23.85 -7.84
N VAL A 287 -7.64 23.75 -7.36
CA VAL A 287 -6.69 24.87 -7.33
C VAL A 287 -6.42 25.41 -8.74
N MET A 288 -6.31 24.53 -9.75
CA MET A 288 -6.13 24.97 -11.15
C MET A 288 -7.33 25.75 -11.68
N ARG A 289 -8.54 25.42 -11.23
CA ARG A 289 -9.76 26.13 -11.64
C ARG A 289 -9.89 27.50 -10.96
N ASP A 290 -9.47 27.60 -9.70
CA ASP A 290 -9.48 28.87 -8.95
C ASP A 290 -8.40 29.86 -9.44
N TYR A 291 -7.45 29.41 -10.28
CA TYR A 291 -6.41 30.25 -10.88
C TYR A 291 -6.91 31.13 -12.05
N GLU A 292 -8.11 30.90 -12.59
CA GLU A 292 -8.66 31.71 -13.70
C GLU A 292 -9.17 33.09 -13.28
N GLY A 293 -9.09 33.44 -12.00
CA GLY A 293 -9.68 34.67 -11.44
C GLY A 293 -8.69 35.72 -10.96
N PHE A 294 -7.70 36.16 -11.76
CA PHE A 294 -7.00 37.45 -11.58
C PHE A 294 -6.49 38.03 -12.90
#